data_AF-A0AA43QX68-F1
#
_entry.id   AF-A0AA43QX68-F1
#
_cell.length_a   1.000
_cell.length_b   1.000
_cell.length_c   1.000
_cell.angle_alpha   90.00
_cell.angle_beta   90.00
_cell.angle_gamma   90.00
#
_symmetry.space_group_name_H-M   'P 1'
#
loop_
_entity.id
_entity.type
_entity.pdbx_description
1 polymer ?
#
loop_
_entity_poly.entity_id
_entity_poly.type
_entity_poly.pdbx_seq_one_letter_code
_entity_poly.pdbx_strand_id
1 'polypeptide(L)' 'MVVKDTHLIGKQVELIYMKDEPQMEKGLKGVIVFIDDMNHYHVKWDNGSGLSLLPNEDKFNILN' A
#
# COMPACT_ATOMS: atom_id res chain seq x y z
N MET A 1 -18.45 5.08 12.13
CA MET A 1 -17.05 5.53 12.06
C MET A 1 -16.22 4.35 11.62
N VAL A 2 -15.57 4.41 10.47
CA VAL A 2 -14.55 3.43 10.10
C VAL A 2 -13.32 3.76 10.93
N VAL A 3 -12.84 2.82 11.73
CA VAL A 3 -11.59 2.99 12.47
C VAL A 3 -10.46 2.80 11.47
N LYS A 4 -9.62 3.82 11.31
CA LYS A 4 -8.43 3.74 10.45
C LYS A 4 -7.38 2.84 11.07
N ASP A 5 -6.75 2.00 10.26
CA ASP A 5 -5.67 1.10 10.70
C ASP A 5 -4.31 1.81 10.83
N THR A 6 -4.29 2.96 11.52
CA THR A 6 -3.10 3.83 11.67
C THR A 6 -1.88 3.13 12.27
N HIS A 7 -2.06 1.98 12.93
CA HIS A 7 -0.98 1.13 13.42
C HIS A 7 -0.08 0.56 12.29
N LEU A 8 -0.55 0.59 11.04
CA LEU A 8 0.21 0.15 9.87
C LEU A 8 1.16 1.23 9.33
N ILE A 9 1.02 2.49 9.75
CA ILE A 9 1.92 3.56 9.33
C ILE A 9 3.35 3.23 9.80
N GLY A 10 4.31 3.32 8.87
CA GLY A 10 5.70 2.96 9.08
C GLY A 10 6.03 1.49 8.78
N LYS A 11 5.03 0.62 8.58
CA LYS A 11 5.27 -0.76 8.14
C LYS A 11 5.73 -0.81 6.69
N GLN A 12 6.66 -1.70 6.40
CA GLN A 12 7.03 -2.04 5.04
C GLN A 12 5.95 -2.94 4.41
N VAL A 13 5.73 -2.75 3.11
CA VAL A 13 4.85 -3.58 2.30
C VAL A 13 5.59 -4.14 1.10
N GLU A 14 5.13 -5.28 0.62
CA GLU A 14 5.55 -5.88 -0.65
C GLU A 14 4.32 -6.14 -1.51
N LEU A 15 4.30 -5.57 -2.72
CA LEU A 15 3.21 -5.71 -3.67
C LEU A 15 3.17 -7.13 -4.25
N ILE A 16 2.00 -7.74 -4.28
CA ILE A 16 1.76 -9.02 -4.96
C ILE A 16 1.06 -8.78 -6.30
N TYR A 17 0.07 -7.88 -6.32
CA TYR A 17 -0.71 -7.57 -7.52
C TYR A 17 -1.47 -6.25 -7.37
N MET A 18 -1.43 -5.42 -8.42
CA MET A 18 -2.28 -4.25 -8.64
C MET A 18 -2.80 -4.33 -10.07
N LYS A 19 -4.10 -4.15 -10.26
CA LYS A 19 -4.74 -4.36 -11.56
C LYS A 19 -4.44 -3.19 -12.50
N ASP A 20 -4.12 -3.49 -13.76
CA ASP A 20 -3.93 -2.50 -14.84
C ASP A 20 -2.80 -1.46 -14.63
N GLU A 21 -1.88 -1.71 -13.70
CA GLU A 21 -0.76 -0.80 -13.37
C GLU A 21 0.60 -1.45 -13.69
N PRO A 22 1.13 -1.31 -14.93
CA PRO A 22 2.33 -2.04 -15.38
C PRO A 22 3.63 -1.64 -14.66
N GLN A 23 3.70 -0.44 -14.09
CA GLN A 23 4.83 0.04 -13.28
C GLN A 23 4.85 -0.54 -11.86
N MET A 24 3.77 -1.21 -11.45
CA MET A 24 3.56 -1.76 -10.12
C MET A 24 3.85 -3.26 -10.15
N GLU A 25 5.13 -3.60 -10.31
CA GLU A 25 5.58 -4.98 -10.45
C GLU A 25 5.44 -5.77 -9.14
N LYS A 26 5.15 -7.08 -9.26
CA LYS A 26 5.16 -8.00 -8.12
C LYS A 26 6.54 -7.99 -7.45
N GLY A 27 6.56 -7.86 -6.13
CA GLY A 27 7.77 -7.75 -5.31
C GLY A 27 8.21 -6.31 -5.07
N LEU A 28 7.56 -5.32 -5.69
CA LEU A 28 7.81 -3.91 -5.41
C LEU A 28 7.56 -3.60 -3.94
N LYS A 29 8.50 -2.90 -3.31
CA LYS A 29 8.45 -2.56 -1.89
C LYS A 29 8.19 -1.08 -1.68
N GLY A 30 7.66 -0.78 -0.50
CA GLY A 30 7.44 0.58 -0.05
C GLY A 30 7.12 0.64 1.44
N VAL A 31 6.90 1.84 1.95
CA VAL A 31 6.52 2.10 3.35
C VAL A 31 5.18 2.80 3.39
N ILE A 32 4.25 2.32 4.21
CA ILE A 32 2.98 3.02 4.44
C ILE A 32 3.27 4.32 5.19
N VAL A 33 2.91 5.46 4.62
CA VAL A 33 3.16 6.79 5.20
C VAL A 33 1.91 7.49 5.70
N PHE A 34 0.73 7.11 5.20
CA PHE A 34 -0.54 7.71 5.58
C PHE A 34 -1.72 6.77 5.27
N ILE A 35 -2.81 6.89 6.03
CA ILE A 35 -4.07 6.17 5.80
C ILE A 35 -5.22 7.17 5.76
N ASP A 36 -5.92 7.20 4.63
CA ASP A 36 -7.01 8.14 4.39
C ASP A 36 -8.32 7.72 5.07
N ASP A 37 -9.37 8.52 4.88
CA ASP A 37 -10.70 8.27 5.47
C ASP A 37 -11.42 7.07 4.84
N MET A 38 -10.93 6.57 3.70
CA MET A 38 -11.44 5.39 3.00
C MET A 38 -10.65 4.11 3.31
N ASN A 39 -9.68 4.18 4.24
CA ASN A 39 -8.75 3.11 4.58
C ASN A 39 -7.85 2.68 3.41
N HIS A 40 -7.52 3.60 2.49
CA HIS A 40 -6.47 3.38 1.52
C HIS A 40 -5.11 3.69 2.13
N TYR A 41 -4.11 2.89 1.78
CA TYR A 41 -2.76 3.05 2.33
C TYR A 41 -1.91 3.81 1.34
N HIS A 42 -1.55 5.03 1.69
CA HIS A 42 -0.60 5.80 0.91
C HIS A 42 0.79 5.25 1.19
N VAL A 43 1.44 4.75 0.15
CA VAL A 43 2.73 4.10 0.24
C VAL A 43 3.78 4.96 -0.46
N LYS A 44 4.90 5.18 0.22
CA LYS A 44 6.11 5.67 -0.43
C LYS A 44 6.78 4.46 -1.08
N TRP A 45 6.50 4.25 -2.37
CA TRP A 45 7.05 3.15 -3.14
C TRP A 45 8.50 3.39 -3.57
N ASP A 46 9.29 2.32 -3.64
CA ASP A 46 10.71 2.37 -4.04
C ASP A 46 10.89 2.81 -5.50
N ASN A 47 9.90 2.55 -6.37
CA ASN A 47 9.88 3.02 -7.76
C ASN A 47 9.42 4.49 -7.89
N GLY A 48 9.12 5.18 -6.78
CA GLY A 48 8.63 6.55 -6.76
C GLY A 48 7.16 6.73 -7.13
N SER A 49 6.39 5.65 -7.29
CA SER A 49 4.95 5.71 -7.53
C SER A 49 4.22 6.42 -6.38
N GLY A 50 3.18 7.19 -6.73
CA GLY A 50 2.27 7.83 -5.78
C GLY A 50 0.95 7.07 -5.59
N LEU A 51 0.80 5.87 -6.16
CA LEU A 51 -0.42 5.07 -6.04
C LEU A 51 -0.60 4.53 -4.61
N SER A 52 -1.83 4.61 -4.11
CA SER A 52 -2.22 4.02 -2.83
C SER A 52 -2.55 2.53 -2.99
N LEU A 53 -2.37 1.74 -1.94
CA LEU A 53 -2.97 0.41 -1.85
C LEU A 53 -4.42 0.51 -1.42
N LEU A 54 -5.28 -0.21 -2.13
CA LEU A 54 -6.69 -0.42 -1.82
C LEU A 54 -6.81 -1.82 -1.19
N PRO A 55 -6.99 -1.96 0.14
CA PRO A 55 -6.97 -3.28 0.80
C PRO A 55 -8.02 -4.28 0.28
N ASN A 56 -9.08 -3.80 -0.35
CA ASN A 56 -10.15 -4.62 -0.92
C ASN A 56 -9.91 -5.04 -2.38
N GLU A 57 -8.91 -4.46 -3.06
CA GLU A 57 -8.68 -4.66 -4.50
C GLU A 57 -7.26 -5.18 -4.76
N ASP A 58 -6.27 -4.62 -4.08
CA ASP A 58 -4.87 -4.96 -4.24
C ASP A 58 -4.46 -6.15 -3.38
N LYS A 59 -3.40 -6.84 -3.81
CA LYS A 59 -2.77 -7.91 -3.04
C LYS A 59 -1.39 -7.47 -2.64
N PHE A 60 -1.08 -7.57 -1.35
CA PHE A 60 0.21 -7.21 -0.79
C PHE A 60 0.45 -7.95 0.53
N ASN A 61 1.71 -7.99 0.94
CA ASN A 61 2.10 -8.44 2.27
C ASN A 61 2.51 -7.24 3.11
N ILE A 62 2.13 -7.25 4.39
CA ILE A 62 2.75 -6.38 5.40
C ILE A 62 3.96 -7.13 5.96
N LEU A 63 5.12 -6.49 5.96
CA LEU A 63 6.35 -7.05 6.51
C LEU A 63 6.46 -6.67 8.00
N ASN A 64 6.94 -7.61 8.82
CA ASN A 64 7.03 -7.45 10.28
C ASN A 64 8.09 -6.44 10.71
#